data_AF-A0A2R4C410-F1
#
_entry.id   AF-A0A2R4C410-F1
#
_cell.length_a   1.000
_cell.length_b   1.000
_cell.length_c   1.000
_cell.angle_alpha   90.00
_cell.angle_beta   90.00
_cell.angle_gamma   90.00
#
_symmetry.space_group_name_H-M   'P 1'
#
loop_
_entity.id
_entity.type
_entity.pdbx_description
1 polymer ?
#
loop_
_entity_poly.entity_id
_entity_poly.type
_entity_poly.pdbx_seq_one_letter_code
_entity_poly.pdbx_strand_id
1 'polypeptide(L)'
;MEEPMEELMNRLLHAAEMEGAVAQAVLDSGLRLLVYPLAEGRLAAVGWPAESGHHVHGETLLRRRAGDLARYGDWLPAQFNDGGWYVVHRLGVDGNAHTLDAAALAAATELLQ
;
A
#
# COMPACT_ATOMS: atom_id res chain seq x y z
N MET A 1 8.58 6.74 -19.75
CA MET A 1 7.66 5.60 -19.90
C MET A 1 7.30 5.18 -18.50
N GLU A 2 6.02 5.29 -18.14
CA GLU A 2 5.51 4.78 -16.86
C GLU A 2 5.68 3.26 -16.86
N GLU A 3 6.30 2.71 -15.81
CA GLU A 3 6.34 1.26 -15.59
C GLU A 3 4.90 0.80 -15.26
N PRO A 4 4.33 -0.19 -15.96
CA PRO A 4 3.03 -0.75 -15.61
C PRO A 4 3.00 -1.20 -14.14
N MET A 5 1.90 -0.93 -13.43
CA MET A 5 1.77 -1.25 -12.00
C MET A 5 2.07 -2.71 -11.68
N GLU A 6 1.66 -3.63 -12.55
CA GLU A 6 1.95 -5.05 -12.41
C GLU A 6 3.45 -5.35 -12.47
N GLU A 7 4.20 -4.71 -13.38
CA GLU A 7 5.64 -4.87 -13.49
C GLU A 7 6.36 -4.30 -12.25
N LEU A 8 5.95 -3.11 -11.80
CA LEU A 8 6.45 -2.50 -10.57
C LEU A 8 6.23 -3.41 -9.36
N MET A 9 5.01 -3.94 -9.19
CA MET A 9 4.68 -4.86 -8.11
C MET A 9 5.54 -6.12 -8.18
N ASN A 10 5.64 -6.78 -9.34
CA ASN A 10 6.45 -7.99 -9.51
C ASN A 10 7.91 -7.75 -9.17
N ARG A 11 8.48 -6.61 -9.59
CA ARG A 11 9.85 -6.22 -9.28
C ARG A 11 10.07 -6.01 -7.78
N LEU A 12 9.14 -5.31 -7.11
CA LEU A 12 9.22 -5.08 -5.67
C LEU A 12 9.05 -6.38 -4.88
N LEU A 13 8.10 -7.24 -5.26
CA LEU A 13 7.85 -8.53 -4.63
C LEU A 13 9.10 -9.42 -4.72
N HIS A 14 9.69 -9.51 -5.91
CA HIS A 14 10.92 -10.29 -6.11
C HIS A 14 12.08 -9.76 -5.26
N ALA A 15 12.31 -8.45 -5.25
CA ALA A 15 13.36 -7.84 -4.44
C ALA A 15 13.13 -8.08 -2.93
N ALA A 16 11.88 -7.95 -2.48
CA ALA A 16 11.51 -8.15 -1.08
C ALA A 16 11.74 -9.60 -0.64
N GLU A 17 11.35 -10.57 -1.48
CA GLU A 17 11.56 -12.00 -1.25
C GLU A 17 13.04 -12.39 -1.22
N MET A 18 13.84 -11.87 -2.15
CA MET A 18 15.28 -12.16 -2.24
C MET A 18 16.05 -11.66 -1.01
N GLU A 19 15.72 -10.47 -0.52
CA GLU A 19 16.43 -9.82 0.59
C GLU A 19 15.81 -10.12 1.97
N GLY A 20 14.60 -10.69 2.01
CA GLY A 20 13.84 -10.88 3.25
C GLY A 20 13.51 -9.55 3.95
N ALA A 21 13.37 -8.46 3.17
CA ALA A 21 13.28 -7.10 3.65
C ALA A 21 12.20 -6.30 2.91
N VAL A 22 11.93 -5.07 3.37
CA VAL A 22 10.98 -4.18 2.69
C VAL A 22 11.59 -3.67 1.39
N ALA A 23 10.93 -3.94 0.27
CA ALA A 23 11.18 -3.24 -0.99
C ALA A 23 10.26 -2.02 -1.11
N GLN A 24 10.74 -0.96 -1.75
CA GLN A 24 9.97 0.28 -1.88
C GLN A 24 10.11 0.95 -3.24
N ALA A 25 9.09 1.70 -3.63
CA ALA A 25 9.10 2.65 -4.73
C ALA A 25 8.36 3.94 -4.36
N VAL A 26 8.72 5.03 -5.03
CA VAL A 26 7.98 6.29 -5.00
C VAL A 26 7.11 6.35 -6.25
N LEU A 27 5.81 6.56 -6.07
CA LEU A 27 4.85 6.72 -7.14
C LEU A 27 4.85 8.17 -7.65
N ASP A 28 4.33 8.40 -8.85
CA ASP A 28 4.25 9.74 -9.44
C ASP A 28 3.40 10.72 -8.62
N SER A 29 2.49 10.19 -7.81
CA SER A 29 1.72 10.97 -6.83
C SER A 29 2.56 11.48 -5.66
N GLY A 30 3.77 10.95 -5.45
CA GLY A 30 4.61 11.18 -4.27
C GLY A 30 4.37 10.18 -3.13
N LEU A 31 3.35 9.32 -3.24
CA LEU A 31 3.11 8.22 -2.31
C LEU A 31 4.26 7.21 -2.36
N ARG A 32 4.55 6.59 -1.22
CA ARG A 32 5.42 5.42 -1.16
C ARG A 32 4.60 4.14 -1.25
N LEU A 33 5.05 3.24 -2.10
CA LEU A 33 4.62 1.86 -2.15
C LEU A 33 5.69 1.00 -1.48
N LEU A 34 5.30 0.26 -0.45
CA LEU A 34 6.15 -0.65 0.30
C LEU A 34 5.63 -2.06 0.14
N VAL A 35 6.53 -3.04 0.00
CA VAL A 35 6.19 -4.46 -0.10
C VAL A 35 7.07 -5.25 0.85
N TYR A 36 6.47 -6.15 1.62
CA TYR A 36 7.16 -7.00 2.60
C TYR A 36 6.73 -8.46 2.45
N PRO A 37 7.67 -9.42 2.42
CA PRO A 37 7.33 -10.84 2.38
C PRO A 37 6.99 -11.31 3.81
N LEU A 38 5.98 -12.18 3.93
CA LEU A 38 5.69 -12.91 5.15
C LEU A 38 5.98 -14.39 4.94
N ALA A 39 6.04 -15.16 6.04
CA ALA A 39 6.07 -16.62 5.96
C ALA A 39 4.86 -17.17 5.19
N GLU A 40 3.70 -16.53 5.35
CA GLU A 40 2.45 -16.85 4.65
C GLU A 40 1.87 -15.57 4.03
N GLY A 41 2.19 -15.35 2.76
CA GLY A 41 1.69 -14.23 1.98
C GLY A 41 2.61 -13.03 2.01
N ARG A 42 2.05 -11.87 1.71
CA ARG A 42 2.81 -10.63 1.56
C ARG A 42 1.98 -9.45 2.04
N LEU A 43 2.63 -8.35 2.38
CA LEU A 43 1.97 -7.09 2.68
C LEU A 43 2.40 -6.05 1.67
N ALA A 44 1.43 -5.27 1.20
CA ALA A 44 1.69 -4.03 0.49
C ALA A 44 1.19 -2.87 1.34
N ALA A 45 1.95 -1.79 1.41
CA ALA A 45 1.51 -0.55 2.06
C ALA A 45 1.66 0.61 1.08
N VAL A 46 0.65 1.48 1.05
CA VAL A 46 0.67 2.72 0.27
C VAL A 46 0.48 3.88 1.23
N GLY A 47 1.29 4.93 1.15
CA GLY A 47 1.20 6.00 2.12
C GLY A 47 2.14 7.17 1.93
N TRP A 48 1.95 8.16 2.79
CA TRP A 48 2.78 9.35 2.89
C TRP A 48 3.84 9.16 3.97
N PRO A 49 5.14 9.25 3.63
CA PRO A 49 6.18 9.28 4.65
C PRO A 49 6.09 10.58 5.44
N ALA A 50 6.56 10.57 6.69
CA ALA A 50 6.44 11.71 7.60
C ALA A 50 7.07 13.01 7.03
N GLU A 51 8.18 12.87 6.30
CA GLU A 51 8.90 13.99 5.68
C GLU A 51 8.20 14.61 4.46
N SER A 52 7.10 14.03 3.97
CA SER A 52 6.40 14.53 2.78
C SER A 52 5.64 15.84 3.03
N GLY A 53 5.39 16.21 4.29
CA GLY A 53 4.55 17.35 4.65
C GLY A 53 3.05 17.14 4.41
N HIS A 54 2.63 15.99 3.88
CA HIS A 54 1.23 15.61 3.74
C HIS A 54 0.66 15.19 5.09
N HIS A 55 -0.51 15.72 5.44
CA HIS A 55 -1.18 15.42 6.70
C HIS A 55 -2.43 14.59 6.47
N VAL A 56 -2.39 13.33 6.89
CA VAL A 56 -3.55 12.43 6.88
C VAL A 56 -4.28 12.56 8.23
N HIS A 57 -5.55 12.93 8.18
CA HIS A 57 -6.39 12.99 9.37
C HIS A 57 -6.98 11.60 9.63
N GLY A 58 -6.49 10.93 10.68
CA GLY A 58 -6.91 9.55 11.00
C GLY A 58 -8.42 9.36 11.13
N GLU A 59 -9.14 10.33 11.70
CA GLU A 59 -10.60 10.29 11.79
C GLU A 59 -11.27 10.27 10.39
N THR A 60 -10.82 11.14 9.49
CA THR A 60 -11.35 11.22 8.12
C THR A 60 -11.10 9.92 7.37
N LEU A 61 -9.89 9.36 7.49
CA LEU A 61 -9.52 8.09 6.87
C LEU A 61 -10.43 6.96 7.38
N LEU A 62 -10.58 6.83 8.70
CA LEU A 62 -11.43 5.79 9.30
C LEU A 62 -12.90 5.94 8.90
N ARG A 63 -13.40 7.17 8.83
CA ARG A 63 -14.78 7.46 8.39
C ARG A 63 -15.00 7.07 6.93
N ARG A 64 -14.05 7.39 6.02
CA ARG A 64 -14.13 6.98 4.60
C ARG A 64 -14.12 5.47 4.47
N ARG A 65 -13.20 4.78 5.16
CA ARG A 65 -13.13 3.32 5.17
C ARG A 65 -14.44 2.69 5.62
N ALA A 66 -15.05 3.22 6.70
CA ALA A 66 -16.31 2.71 7.22
C ALA A 66 -17.51 2.98 6.29
N GLY A 67 -17.41 3.98 5.40
CA GLY A 67 -18.49 4.34 4.47
C GLY A 67 -18.67 3.37 3.30
N ASP A 68 -17.63 2.62 2.92
CA ASP A 68 -17.67 1.63 1.85
C ASP A 68 -16.71 0.47 2.15
N LEU A 69 -17.16 -0.46 3.00
CA LEU A 69 -16.37 -1.63 3.39
C LEU A 69 -16.11 -2.60 2.24
N ALA A 70 -16.96 -2.61 1.21
CA ALA A 70 -16.75 -3.48 0.05
C ALA A 70 -15.51 -3.03 -0.74
N ARG A 71 -15.28 -1.72 -0.83
CA ARG A 71 -14.14 -1.15 -1.53
C ARG A 71 -12.89 -0.95 -0.64
N TYR A 72 -13.09 -0.55 0.61
CA TYR A 72 -12.01 -0.13 1.50
C TYR A 72 -11.72 -1.11 2.65
N GLY A 73 -12.53 -2.15 2.82
CA GLY A 73 -12.46 -3.05 3.97
C GLY A 73 -11.10 -3.73 4.14
N ASP A 74 -10.46 -4.10 3.02
CA ASP A 74 -9.18 -4.81 3.02
C ASP A 74 -7.96 -3.88 3.26
N TRP A 75 -8.18 -2.57 3.22
CA TRP A 75 -7.16 -1.57 3.55
C TRP A 75 -7.17 -1.27 5.04
N LEU A 76 -6.07 -1.61 5.72
CA LEU A 76 -5.89 -1.38 7.15
C LEU A 76 -5.10 -0.09 7.38
N PRO A 77 -5.65 0.91 8.07
CA PRO A 77 -4.93 2.14 8.39
C PRO A 77 -3.77 1.85 9.36
N ALA A 78 -2.61 2.43 9.10
CA ALA A 78 -1.43 2.32 9.95
C ALA A 78 -0.69 3.66 10.00
N GLN A 79 -0.39 4.12 11.20
CA GLN A 79 0.60 5.17 11.42
C GLN A 79 1.92 4.52 11.81
N PHE A 80 2.98 4.82 11.08
CA PHE A 80 4.32 4.32 11.38
C PHE A 80 4.96 5.16 12.49
N ASN A 81 6.00 4.62 13.12
CA ASN A 81 6.66 5.26 14.26
C ASN A 81 7.37 6.57 13.91
N ASP A 82 7.67 6.79 12.64
CA ASP A 82 8.19 8.06 12.10
C ASP A 82 7.10 9.14 11.95
N GLY A 83 5.83 8.78 12.14
CA GLY A 83 4.66 9.64 11.98
C GLY A 83 4.00 9.55 10.60
N GLY A 84 4.57 8.78 9.67
CA GLY A 84 4.02 8.55 8.33
C GLY A 84 2.69 7.79 8.39
N TRP A 85 1.82 8.06 7.42
CA TRP A 85 0.49 7.45 7.34
C TRP A 85 0.37 6.57 6.11
N TYR A 86 -0.01 5.32 6.34
CA TYR A 86 -0.13 4.29 5.33
C TYR A 86 -1.47 3.57 5.46
N VAL A 87 -1.90 2.97 4.35
CA VAL A 87 -2.90 1.93 4.32
C VAL A 87 -2.24 0.64 3.85
N VAL A 88 -2.51 -0.45 4.57
CA VAL A 88 -1.86 -1.75 4.39
C VAL A 88 -2.86 -2.76 3.85
N HIS A 89 -2.47 -3.52 2.84
CA HIS A 89 -3.25 -4.58 2.23
C HIS A 89 -2.49 -5.89 2.28
N ARG A 90 -3.17 -6.98 2.62
CA ARG A 90 -2.60 -8.32 2.55
C ARG A 90 -2.73 -8.84 1.12
N LEU A 91 -1.62 -9.33 0.56
CA LEU A 91 -1.62 -10.00 -0.73
C LEU A 91 -1.61 -11.51 -0.49
N GLY A 92 -2.48 -12.23 -1.20
CA GLY A 92 -2.67 -13.66 -1.04
C GLY A 92 -1.50 -14.48 -1.61
N VAL A 93 -1.30 -15.67 -1.03
CA VAL A 93 -0.36 -16.68 -1.57
C VAL A 93 -0.97 -17.40 -2.77
N ASP A 94 -2.28 -17.67 -2.74
CA ASP A 94 -3.00 -18.46 -3.74
C ASP A 94 -4.30 -17.78 -4.21
N GLY A 95 -4.52 -17.77 -5.53
CA GLY A 95 -5.86 -17.81 -6.10
C GLY A 95 -6.44 -16.53 -6.68
N ASN A 96 -6.32 -15.35 -6.07
CA ASN A 96 -7.07 -14.18 -6.58
C ASN A 96 -6.47 -12.77 -6.41
N ALA A 97 -5.36 -12.56 -5.68
CA ALA A 97 -4.72 -11.24 -5.61
C ALA A 97 -3.23 -11.34 -5.22
N HIS A 98 -2.38 -11.59 -6.21
CA HIS A 98 -0.93 -11.68 -6.03
C HIS A 98 -0.24 -10.31 -6.03
N THR A 99 -0.92 -9.29 -6.54
CA THR A 99 -0.41 -7.92 -6.75
C THR A 99 -1.52 -6.91 -6.47
N LEU A 100 -1.14 -5.64 -6.34
CA LEU A 100 -2.10 -4.54 -6.36
C LEU A 100 -2.37 -4.17 -7.82
N ASP A 101 -3.64 -4.18 -8.20
CA ASP A 101 -4.06 -3.62 -9.48
C ASP A 101 -4.29 -2.10 -9.38
N ALA A 102 -4.61 -1.47 -10.51
CA ALA A 102 -4.87 -0.04 -10.57
C ALA A 102 -6.08 0.39 -9.72
N ALA A 103 -7.11 -0.47 -9.57
CA ALA A 103 -8.30 -0.15 -8.79
C ALA A 103 -8.01 -0.18 -7.29
N ALA A 104 -7.21 -1.14 -6.83
CA ALA A 104 -6.73 -1.24 -5.47
C ALA A 104 -5.85 -0.03 -5.11
N LEU A 105 -4.94 0.37 -6.01
CA LEU A 105 -4.11 1.55 -5.80
C LEU A 105 -4.93 2.85 -5.77
N ALA A 106 -5.93 2.99 -6.62
CA ALA A 106 -6.84 4.12 -6.59
C ALA A 106 -7.61 4.19 -5.26
N ALA A 107 -8.12 3.06 -4.77
CA ALA A 107 -8.80 2.97 -3.48
C ALA A 107 -7.88 3.38 -2.31
N ALA A 108 -6.63 2.91 -2.31
CA ALA A 108 -5.64 3.31 -1.31
C ALA A 108 -5.36 4.83 -1.34
N THR A 109 -5.21 5.39 -2.55
CA THR A 109 -4.96 6.81 -2.75
C THR A 109 -6.12 7.66 -2.24
N GLU A 110 -7.36 7.28 -2.55
CA GLU A 110 -8.57 7.98 -2.08
C GLU A 110 -8.74 7.95 -0.55
N LEU A 111 -8.32 6.86 0.12
CA LEU A 111 -8.34 6.79 1.58
C LEU A 111 -7.37 7.78 2.24
N LEU A 112 -6.27 8.14 1.57
CA LEU A 112 -5.18 8.97 2.08
C LEU A 112 -5.32 10.48 1.75
N GLN A 113 -6.38 10.87 1.04
CA GLN A 113 -6.73 12.29 0.75
C GLN A 113 -7.47 12.96 1.90
#